data_AF-A0A9X4XJV2-F1
#
_entry.id   AF-A0A9X4XJV2-F1
#
_cell.length_a   1.000
_cell.length_b   1.000
_cell.length_c   1.000
_cell.angle_alpha   90.00
_cell.angle_beta   90.00
_cell.angle_gamma   90.00
#
_symmetry.space_group_name_H-M   'P 1'
#
loop_
_entity.id
_entity.type
_entity.pdbx_description
1 polymer ?
#
loop_
_entity_poly.entity_id
_entity_poly.type
_entity_poly.pdbx_seq_one_letter_code
_entity_poly.pdbx_strand_id
1 'polypeptide(L)'
;MRARTVAAGLVVVAVAGSIGIVFAQKGLPWPGGAQPQSAAGQPGTAIATPAGTAATEPRPVIRTMAQGADPIVVAQAGGQMGGQAGGLPRAGLPGGSGATPTAAPPPPPSGPAVAKGPACTNPSALGVSRVVEIDTTGGPGFGFEHFKQHDFLRAGEVVLTFDDGPWLGNTPAVLRALEQECVKAIFFSIGKHATYYPDILKQVYEAGHSVGSHTWSHVDLSKKSPDEQKEEIEKGISAVKQAIGMPIAPFFRFPQLKHPPEAVTYLGERNVGIFSTDLDSFDFRIKKPDQIVQRVMDKLKKHGKGIVLMHDFQHGTAQAVPLLLAELKKGGYKVVHMVGRTPLQSLAQYDAMIAKNEKLPTAGAGRPTSSVVRTIGE
;
A
#
# COMPACT_ATOMS: atom_id res chain seq x y z
N MET A 1 -50.08 -34.73 -12.96
CA MET A 1 -49.72 -36.15 -12.72
C MET A 1 -48.32 -36.19 -12.14
N ARG A 2 -48.19 -36.75 -10.93
CA ARG A 2 -46.93 -37.12 -10.26
C ARG A 2 -46.52 -38.54 -10.69
N ALA A 3 -45.30 -38.92 -10.29
CA ALA A 3 -44.70 -40.27 -10.20
C ALA A 3 -43.89 -40.71 -11.44
N ARG A 4 -42.71 -41.33 -11.33
CA ARG A 4 -42.02 -41.94 -10.18
C ARG A 4 -40.54 -42.20 -10.52
N THR A 5 -39.78 -42.24 -9.43
CA THR A 5 -38.39 -42.63 -9.17
C THR A 5 -37.93 -43.96 -9.80
N VAL A 6 -36.64 -44.05 -10.16
CA VAL A 6 -35.80 -45.21 -9.81
C VAL A 6 -34.45 -44.70 -9.29
N ALA A 7 -34.13 -45.10 -8.07
CA ALA A 7 -32.83 -44.95 -7.44
C ALA A 7 -32.04 -46.24 -7.63
N ALA A 8 -30.73 -46.13 -7.77
CA ALA A 8 -29.78 -47.20 -7.46
C ALA A 8 -28.70 -46.59 -6.56
N GLY A 9 -28.52 -47.16 -5.37
CA GLY A 9 -27.56 -46.70 -4.37
C GLY A 9 -26.50 -47.77 -4.05
N LEU A 10 -25.33 -47.25 -3.62
CA LEU A 10 -24.27 -47.85 -2.78
C LEU A 10 -23.53 -49.08 -3.35
N VAL A 11 -22.20 -49.21 -3.27
CA VAL A 11 -21.35 -49.24 -2.06
C VAL A 11 -19.90 -48.83 -2.37
N VAL A 12 -19.28 -48.20 -1.37
CA VAL A 12 -17.88 -47.76 -1.25
C VAL A 12 -16.87 -48.91 -1.34
N VAL A 13 -15.77 -48.70 -2.08
CA VAL A 13 -14.48 -49.30 -1.74
C VAL A 13 -13.42 -48.21 -1.81
N ALA A 14 -12.93 -47.81 -0.63
CA ALA A 14 -11.70 -47.04 -0.49
C ALA A 14 -10.51 -47.99 -0.63
N VAL A 15 -9.63 -47.73 -1.59
CA VAL A 15 -8.29 -48.32 -1.63
C VAL A 15 -7.28 -47.18 -1.61
N ALA A 16 -6.50 -47.16 -0.53
CA ALA A 16 -5.25 -46.44 -0.41
C ALA A 16 -4.21 -47.07 -1.35
N GLY A 17 -3.45 -46.26 -2.09
CA GLY A 17 -2.38 -46.79 -2.93
C GLY A 17 -1.79 -45.76 -3.87
N SER A 18 -0.65 -45.23 -3.49
CA SER A 18 0.29 -44.38 -4.22
C SER A 18 0.49 -44.82 -5.67
N ILE A 19 0.34 -43.92 -6.65
CA ILE A 19 0.96 -44.08 -7.98
C ILE A 19 1.49 -42.74 -8.49
N GLY A 20 2.74 -42.81 -8.95
CA GLY A 20 3.62 -41.72 -9.33
C GLY A 20 3.18 -40.88 -10.53
N ILE A 21 3.72 -39.68 -10.55
CA ILE A 21 3.78 -38.75 -11.67
C ILE A 21 4.64 -39.38 -12.77
N VAL A 22 4.08 -39.56 -13.97
CA VAL A 22 4.85 -39.89 -15.17
C VAL A 22 4.99 -38.63 -16.03
N PHE A 23 6.22 -38.14 -16.15
CA PHE A 23 6.63 -37.18 -17.15
C PHE A 23 6.76 -37.90 -18.50
N ALA A 24 6.05 -37.43 -19.52
CA ALA A 24 6.32 -37.77 -20.91
C ALA A 24 7.06 -36.60 -21.58
N GLN A 25 8.39 -36.70 -21.66
CA GLN A 25 9.21 -35.95 -22.61
C GLN A 25 8.96 -36.50 -24.01
N LYS A 26 8.67 -35.62 -24.98
CA LYS A 26 8.94 -35.88 -26.39
C LYS A 26 9.70 -34.69 -26.98
N GLY A 27 10.88 -35.00 -27.50
CA GLY A 27 11.87 -34.05 -27.98
C GLY A 27 11.54 -33.44 -29.34
N LEU A 28 12.18 -32.29 -29.57
CA LEU A 28 12.34 -31.61 -30.86
C LEU A 28 13.14 -32.49 -31.86
N PRO A 29 13.06 -32.15 -33.15
CA PRO A 29 14.22 -31.46 -33.76
C PRO A 29 13.85 -30.27 -34.66
N TRP A 30 14.69 -29.22 -34.58
CA TRP A 30 14.91 -28.15 -35.57
C TRP A 30 16.16 -28.57 -36.40
N PRO A 31 16.31 -28.25 -37.71
CA PRO A 31 16.99 -26.99 -38.04
C PRO A 31 16.58 -26.23 -39.32
N GLY A 32 16.79 -24.91 -39.28
CA GLY A 32 17.03 -24.01 -40.43
C GLY A 32 15.76 -23.36 -41.01
N GLY A 33 15.68 -22.07 -41.33
CA GLY A 33 16.66 -21.03 -41.59
C GLY A 33 16.09 -20.13 -42.71
N ALA A 34 16.37 -18.83 -42.66
CA ALA A 34 16.12 -17.78 -43.67
C ALA A 34 14.80 -16.97 -43.64
N GLN A 35 14.96 -15.70 -43.31
CA GLN A 35 14.34 -14.51 -43.92
C GLN A 35 15.52 -13.55 -44.29
N PRO A 36 15.35 -12.44 -45.06
CA PRO A 36 14.12 -11.79 -45.53
C PRO A 36 14.16 -11.37 -47.02
N GLN A 37 13.02 -10.97 -47.59
CA GLN A 37 13.01 -10.04 -48.73
C GLN A 37 11.92 -8.98 -48.58
N SER A 38 12.36 -7.73 -48.76
CA SER A 38 11.60 -6.51 -48.96
C SER A 38 11.09 -6.39 -50.39
N ALA A 39 9.93 -5.78 -50.61
CA ALA A 39 9.69 -4.97 -51.80
C ALA A 39 8.54 -3.99 -51.58
N ALA A 40 8.82 -2.72 -51.88
CA ALA A 40 7.89 -1.61 -51.96
C ALA A 40 7.02 -1.70 -53.24
N GLY A 41 5.87 -1.04 -53.22
CA GLY A 41 5.04 -0.85 -54.42
C GLY A 41 3.69 -0.17 -54.14
N GLN A 42 3.68 1.16 -54.12
CA GLN A 42 2.55 2.01 -54.56
C GLN A 42 2.92 2.54 -55.97
N PRO A 43 2.00 3.08 -56.83
CA PRO A 43 0.81 3.87 -56.48
C PRO A 43 -0.45 3.67 -57.37
N GLY A 44 -1.55 4.33 -57.01
CA GLY A 44 -2.74 4.44 -57.88
C GLY A 44 -3.91 5.19 -57.24
N THR A 45 -4.08 6.44 -57.66
CA THR A 45 -5.11 7.43 -57.33
C THR A 45 -6.54 7.06 -57.78
N ALA A 46 -7.57 7.42 -57.00
CA ALA A 46 -8.81 8.06 -57.50
C ALA A 46 -9.78 8.52 -56.39
N ILE A 47 -9.94 9.85 -56.37
CA ILE A 47 -11.06 10.74 -55.98
C ILE A 47 -12.46 10.09 -55.86
N ALA A 48 -13.20 10.39 -54.78
CA ALA A 48 -14.50 11.08 -54.79
C ALA A 48 -15.27 10.98 -53.45
N THR A 49 -15.55 12.15 -52.85
CA THR A 49 -16.60 12.42 -51.86
C THR A 49 -17.98 12.45 -52.55
N PRO A 50 -19.12 12.27 -51.83
CA PRO A 50 -19.72 13.41 -51.10
C PRO A 50 -20.41 13.08 -49.77
N ALA A 51 -20.81 14.20 -49.15
CA ALA A 51 -21.32 14.41 -47.81
C ALA A 51 -22.63 13.69 -47.45
N GLY A 52 -22.77 13.40 -46.16
CA GLY A 52 -24.00 12.97 -45.50
C GLY A 52 -24.20 13.69 -44.17
N THR A 53 -25.04 14.73 -44.22
CA THR A 53 -26.04 15.16 -43.23
C THR A 53 -25.76 15.01 -41.73
N ALA A 54 -25.69 16.18 -41.08
CA ALA A 54 -25.82 16.39 -39.64
C ALA A 54 -27.22 15.98 -39.14
N ALA A 55 -27.25 15.24 -38.03
CA ALA A 55 -28.43 15.03 -37.20
C ALA A 55 -28.14 15.57 -35.80
N THR A 56 -28.83 16.65 -35.46
CA THR A 56 -28.97 17.22 -34.12
C THR A 56 -30.02 16.44 -33.34
N GLU A 57 -29.73 16.08 -32.07
CA GLU A 57 -30.73 15.88 -31.01
C GLU A 57 -30.06 15.70 -29.61
N PRO A 58 -30.78 15.81 -28.47
CA PRO A 58 -30.73 17.02 -27.63
C PRO A 58 -30.11 16.86 -26.23
N ARG A 59 -29.86 18.01 -25.59
CA ARG A 59 -29.33 18.19 -24.23
C ARG A 59 -30.34 17.73 -23.16
N PRO A 60 -29.90 17.08 -22.07
CA PRO A 60 -30.75 16.90 -20.89
C PRO A 60 -30.78 18.17 -20.04
N VAL A 61 -32.01 18.55 -19.67
CA VAL A 61 -32.35 19.61 -18.72
C VAL A 61 -32.06 19.12 -17.31
N ILE A 62 -31.14 19.75 -16.60
CA ILE A 62 -30.97 19.57 -15.14
C ILE A 62 -31.77 20.67 -14.44
N ARG A 63 -32.85 20.27 -13.77
CA ARG A 63 -33.61 21.09 -12.84
C ARG A 63 -32.76 21.37 -11.60
N THR A 64 -32.57 22.65 -11.31
CA THR A 64 -32.17 23.18 -10.00
C THR A 64 -33.30 22.94 -8.99
N MET A 65 -32.99 22.32 -7.85
CA MET A 65 -33.76 22.48 -6.62
C MET A 65 -32.77 22.88 -5.54
N ALA A 66 -32.92 24.12 -5.07
CA ALA A 66 -32.32 24.64 -3.86
C ALA A 66 -33.22 24.34 -2.66
N GLN A 67 -32.71 24.68 -1.46
CA GLN A 67 -33.26 24.51 -0.10
C GLN A 67 -32.65 23.27 0.60
N GLY A 68 -31.91 23.36 1.70
CA GLY A 68 -31.86 24.39 2.75
C GLY A 68 -32.33 23.74 4.06
N ALA A 69 -31.40 23.40 4.94
CA ALA A 69 -31.68 23.14 6.36
C ALA A 69 -30.36 23.26 7.16
N ASP A 70 -30.42 24.13 8.16
CA ASP A 70 -29.35 24.59 9.05
C ASP A 70 -28.84 23.53 10.05
N PRO A 71 -27.65 23.74 10.64
CA PRO A 71 -26.99 22.78 11.54
C PRO A 71 -27.62 22.70 12.94
N ILE A 72 -27.57 21.50 13.51
CA ILE A 72 -27.94 21.21 14.89
C ILE A 72 -26.92 21.85 15.83
N VAL A 73 -27.39 22.83 16.60
CA VAL A 73 -26.69 23.46 17.74
C VAL A 73 -26.74 22.50 18.92
N VAL A 74 -25.58 22.04 19.40
CA VAL A 74 -25.46 21.39 20.71
C VAL A 74 -25.23 22.47 21.76
N ALA A 75 -26.24 22.71 22.58
CA ALA A 75 -26.19 23.66 23.69
C ALA A 75 -25.23 23.16 24.79
N GLN A 76 -24.25 24.00 25.14
CA GLN A 76 -23.50 23.90 26.38
C GLN A 76 -24.39 24.38 27.54
N ALA A 77 -24.65 23.51 28.52
CA ALA A 77 -25.18 23.92 29.80
C ALA A 77 -24.00 24.20 30.75
N GLY A 78 -23.75 25.49 30.99
CA GLY A 78 -22.96 25.96 32.12
C GLY A 78 -23.77 25.84 33.41
N GLY A 79 -23.17 25.27 34.45
CA GLY A 79 -23.69 25.22 35.80
C GLY A 79 -22.59 25.59 36.79
N GLN A 80 -22.60 26.86 37.20
CA GLN A 80 -21.72 27.43 38.22
C GLN A 80 -22.50 27.41 39.54
N MET A 81 -21.98 26.73 40.57
CA MET A 81 -22.45 26.82 41.95
C MET A 81 -21.23 26.83 42.89
N GLY A 82 -21.13 27.86 43.72
CA GLY A 82 -20.05 28.08 44.68
C GLY A 82 -20.40 27.71 46.12
N GLY A 83 -19.37 27.79 46.99
CA GLY A 83 -19.42 27.69 48.45
C GLY A 83 -19.36 26.25 48.97
N GLN A 84 -18.62 25.87 50.03
CA GLN A 84 -17.95 26.61 51.10
C GLN A 84 -16.80 25.75 51.66
N ALA A 85 -15.91 26.43 52.38
CA ALA A 85 -14.82 25.85 53.16
C ALA A 85 -15.32 25.03 54.37
N GLY A 86 -14.58 23.96 54.68
CA GLY A 86 -14.67 23.22 55.93
C GLY A 86 -13.44 22.34 56.07
N GLY A 87 -12.43 22.84 56.79
CA GLY A 87 -11.23 22.07 57.15
C GLY A 87 -11.51 21.11 58.30
N LEU A 88 -10.69 20.05 58.40
CA LEU A 88 -10.33 19.24 59.59
C LEU A 88 -9.32 18.13 59.13
N PRO A 89 -8.59 17.45 60.04
CA PRO A 89 -7.14 17.59 60.16
C PRO A 89 -6.28 16.51 59.48
N ARG A 90 -5.00 16.87 59.30
CA ARG A 90 -3.88 16.00 58.93
C ARG A 90 -3.69 14.85 59.93
N ALA A 91 -3.79 13.61 59.45
CA ALA A 91 -3.18 12.43 60.07
C ALA A 91 -1.90 12.07 59.30
N GLY A 92 -0.78 11.97 60.02
CA GLY A 92 0.53 11.66 59.45
C GLY A 92 0.64 10.21 58.97
N LEU A 93 1.33 10.02 57.85
CA LEU A 93 1.79 8.72 57.36
C LEU A 93 3.26 8.53 57.77
N PRO A 94 3.68 7.32 58.18
CA PRO A 94 5.08 7.01 58.41
C PRO A 94 5.82 6.86 57.08
N GLY A 95 7.07 7.34 57.06
CA GLY A 95 7.92 7.36 55.88
C GLY A 95 8.57 6.03 55.54
N GLY A 96 9.03 5.96 54.28
CA GLY A 96 10.21 5.20 53.88
C GLY A 96 9.95 3.91 53.09
N SER A 97 9.96 4.03 51.76
CA SER A 97 10.86 3.20 50.93
C SER A 97 11.12 3.91 49.61
N GLY A 98 12.38 4.23 49.35
CA GLY A 98 12.81 4.95 48.16
C GLY A 98 12.64 4.11 46.91
N ALA A 99 11.62 4.42 46.13
CA ALA A 99 11.56 4.03 44.72
C ALA A 99 12.44 5.00 43.94
N THR A 100 13.55 4.51 43.40
CA THR A 100 14.29 5.18 42.31
C THR A 100 13.30 5.56 41.20
N PRO A 101 13.24 6.83 40.77
CA PRO A 101 12.38 7.20 39.67
C PRO A 101 12.87 6.51 38.41
N THR A 102 12.08 5.56 37.90
CA THR A 102 12.24 5.05 36.55
C THR A 102 12.17 6.25 35.62
N ALA A 103 13.26 6.54 34.90
CA ALA A 103 13.32 7.64 33.97
C ALA A 103 12.11 7.56 33.02
N ALA A 104 11.34 8.65 32.94
CA ALA A 104 10.26 8.74 31.98
C ALA A 104 10.83 8.46 30.58
N PRO A 105 10.13 7.69 29.74
CA PRO A 105 10.58 7.45 28.37
C PRO A 105 10.79 8.79 27.67
N PRO A 106 11.81 8.91 26.81
CA PRO A 106 12.07 10.15 26.10
C PRO A 106 10.81 10.57 25.34
N PRO A 107 10.52 11.89 25.25
CA PRO A 107 9.39 12.37 24.47
C PRO A 107 9.48 11.81 23.04
N PRO A 108 8.34 11.47 22.43
CA PRO A 108 8.34 10.92 21.08
C PRO A 108 9.08 11.89 20.14
N PRO A 109 9.86 11.36 19.18
CA PRO A 109 10.63 12.20 18.28
C PRO A 109 9.72 13.21 17.59
N SER A 110 10.04 14.50 17.77
CA SER A 110 9.39 15.61 17.10
C SER A 110 10.03 15.80 15.72
N GLY A 111 9.29 15.50 14.65
CA GLY A 111 9.75 15.68 13.27
C GLY A 111 9.08 14.70 12.30
N PRO A 112 9.14 14.98 10.98
CA PRO A 112 8.49 14.16 9.98
C PRO A 112 9.02 12.72 10.00
N ALA A 113 8.11 11.76 9.84
CA ALA A 113 8.35 10.33 9.97
C ALA A 113 9.09 9.70 8.76
N VAL A 114 10.13 10.37 8.25
CA VAL A 114 10.86 10.00 7.04
C VAL A 114 12.33 10.36 7.19
N ALA A 115 13.25 9.49 6.72
CA ALA A 115 14.67 9.80 6.71
C ALA A 115 14.99 10.94 5.72
N LYS A 116 16.06 11.69 6.00
CA LYS A 116 16.64 12.59 5.00
C LYS A 116 17.35 11.74 3.94
N GLY A 117 16.67 11.51 2.82
CA GLY A 117 17.23 10.76 1.69
C GLY A 117 18.44 11.45 1.05
N PRO A 118 19.14 10.77 0.12
CA PRO A 118 20.30 11.32 -0.56
C PRO A 118 19.95 12.56 -1.39
N ALA A 119 20.94 13.44 -1.57
CA ALA A 119 20.79 14.62 -2.43
C ALA A 119 20.64 14.21 -3.90
N CYS A 120 19.77 14.89 -4.64
CA CYS A 120 19.58 14.67 -6.07
C CYS A 120 20.82 15.12 -6.85
N THR A 121 21.35 14.25 -7.71
CA THR A 121 22.51 14.54 -8.57
C THR A 121 22.14 14.77 -10.04
N ASN A 122 20.88 14.52 -10.42
CA ASN A 122 20.40 14.68 -11.79
C ASN A 122 19.72 16.06 -11.96
N PRO A 123 20.35 17.03 -12.65
CA PRO A 123 19.79 18.38 -12.82
C PRO A 123 18.54 18.41 -13.70
N SER A 124 18.34 17.38 -14.52
CA SER A 124 17.19 17.24 -15.40
C SER A 124 16.10 16.37 -14.79
N ALA A 125 16.22 15.93 -13.54
CA ALA A 125 15.26 15.07 -12.87
C ALA A 125 13.86 15.70 -12.76
N LEU A 126 12.81 14.87 -12.72
CA LEU A 126 11.45 15.31 -12.42
C LEU A 126 11.36 16.02 -11.05
N GLY A 127 12.01 15.45 -10.03
CA GLY A 127 12.09 16.00 -8.69
C GLY A 127 10.77 15.95 -7.91
N VAL A 128 10.89 16.15 -6.59
CA VAL A 128 9.72 16.43 -5.74
C VAL A 128 9.35 17.90 -5.87
N SER A 129 8.15 18.19 -6.36
CA SER A 129 7.66 19.55 -6.55
C SER A 129 7.35 20.28 -5.24
N ARG A 130 6.83 19.55 -4.25
CA ARG A 130 6.64 19.99 -2.87
C ARG A 130 6.46 18.79 -1.95
N VAL A 131 6.81 19.00 -0.68
CA VAL A 131 6.52 18.06 0.41
C VAL A 131 5.27 18.56 1.13
N VAL A 132 4.34 17.65 1.42
CA VAL A 132 3.11 17.94 2.17
C VAL A 132 3.16 17.17 3.47
N GLU A 133 3.19 17.92 4.58
CA GLU A 133 3.04 17.35 5.91
C GLU A 133 1.56 17.05 6.19
N ILE A 134 1.29 15.84 6.66
CA ILE A 134 -0.04 15.35 6.97
C ILE A 134 -0.17 15.17 8.48
N ASP A 135 -1.10 15.91 9.08
CA ASP A 135 -1.59 15.63 10.43
C ASP A 135 -2.61 14.49 10.35
N THR A 136 -2.30 13.36 10.98
CA THR A 136 -3.15 12.17 10.94
C THR A 136 -4.06 12.05 12.16
N THR A 137 -4.15 13.09 12.99
CA THR A 137 -5.05 13.14 14.15
C THR A 137 -6.49 12.84 13.74
N GLY A 138 -7.12 11.87 14.40
CA GLY A 138 -8.48 11.41 14.08
C GLY A 138 -8.61 10.53 12.83
N GLY A 139 -7.50 10.16 12.19
CA GLY A 139 -7.45 9.22 11.06
C GLY A 139 -8.11 9.72 9.77
N PRO A 140 -7.68 10.86 9.20
CA PRO A 140 -8.23 11.38 7.97
C PRO A 140 -8.00 10.42 6.79
N GLY A 141 -8.97 10.37 5.88
CA GLY A 141 -8.90 9.59 4.65
C GLY A 141 -8.41 10.40 3.44
N PHE A 142 -7.66 9.77 2.55
CA PHE A 142 -7.13 10.36 1.31
C PHE A 142 -7.41 9.49 0.08
N GLY A 143 -7.73 10.12 -1.04
CA GLY A 143 -8.03 9.45 -2.32
C GLY A 143 -9.54 9.40 -2.60
N PHE A 144 -9.97 10.10 -3.64
CA PHE A 144 -11.35 10.39 -3.99
C PHE A 144 -12.21 9.18 -4.34
N GLU A 145 -11.63 7.99 -4.53
CA GLU A 145 -12.44 6.76 -4.69
C GLU A 145 -13.28 6.47 -3.44
N HIS A 146 -12.74 6.76 -2.25
CA HIS A 146 -13.44 6.55 -0.97
C HIS A 146 -13.46 7.80 -0.07
N PHE A 147 -12.47 8.69 -0.17
CA PHE A 147 -12.26 9.82 0.73
C PHE A 147 -12.07 11.14 -0.04
N LYS A 148 -13.14 11.91 -0.16
CA LYS A 148 -13.15 13.19 -0.91
C LYS A 148 -12.96 14.43 -0.04
N GLN A 149 -12.96 14.27 1.28
CA GLN A 149 -13.01 15.38 2.23
C GLN A 149 -11.74 16.25 2.18
N HIS A 150 -10.58 15.64 1.91
CA HIS A 150 -9.29 16.31 1.93
C HIS A 150 -8.62 16.31 0.55
N ASP A 151 -9.30 16.90 -0.46
CA ASP A 151 -8.72 17.10 -1.80
C ASP A 151 -7.77 18.31 -1.84
N PHE A 152 -6.53 18.10 -1.41
CA PHE A 152 -5.50 19.15 -1.34
C PHE A 152 -4.54 19.18 -2.55
N LEU A 153 -4.62 18.19 -3.43
CA LEU A 153 -3.76 18.12 -4.62
C LEU A 153 -4.20 19.18 -5.62
N ARG A 154 -3.23 19.86 -6.24
CA ARG A 154 -3.46 20.84 -7.31
C ARG A 154 -3.55 20.13 -8.64
N ALA A 155 -4.11 20.80 -9.65
CA ALA A 155 -4.10 20.27 -11.02
C ALA A 155 -2.66 19.94 -11.47
N GLY A 156 -2.49 18.77 -12.08
CA GLY A 156 -1.20 18.23 -12.49
C GLY A 156 -0.36 17.59 -11.38
N GLU A 157 -0.83 17.58 -10.13
CA GLU A 157 -0.09 16.94 -9.03
C GLU A 157 -0.43 15.45 -8.90
N VAL A 158 0.61 14.65 -8.66
CA VAL A 158 0.51 13.21 -8.46
C VAL A 158 1.27 12.76 -7.21
N VAL A 159 0.70 11.79 -6.50
CA VAL A 159 1.37 11.09 -5.40
C VAL A 159 1.57 9.64 -5.84
N LEU A 160 2.82 9.17 -5.81
CA LEU A 160 3.14 7.79 -6.16
C LEU A 160 3.04 6.92 -4.92
N THR A 161 2.27 5.83 -4.99
CA THR A 161 2.14 4.87 -3.90
C THR A 161 2.34 3.43 -4.38
N PHE A 162 2.97 2.63 -3.54
CA PHE A 162 3.30 1.23 -3.82
C PHE A 162 2.85 0.34 -2.67
N ASP A 163 2.08 -0.70 -2.99
CA ASP A 163 1.59 -1.68 -2.02
C ASP A 163 2.34 -3.02 -2.17
N ASP A 164 2.21 -3.84 -1.12
CA ASP A 164 2.64 -5.23 -1.04
C ASP A 164 4.14 -5.50 -0.91
N GLY A 165 5.01 -4.54 -1.15
CA GLY A 165 6.44 -4.71 -0.93
C GLY A 165 6.85 -4.96 0.54
N PRO A 166 8.14 -5.22 0.79
CA PRO A 166 9.22 -5.32 -0.19
C PRO A 166 9.28 -6.68 -0.91
N TRP A 167 9.87 -6.72 -2.10
CA TRP A 167 10.18 -7.96 -2.82
C TRP A 167 11.55 -7.91 -3.51
N LEU A 168 12.22 -9.06 -3.54
CA LEU A 168 13.53 -9.20 -4.17
C LEU A 168 13.47 -8.86 -5.67
N GLY A 169 14.44 -8.07 -6.13
CA GLY A 169 14.55 -7.64 -7.53
C GLY A 169 13.59 -6.50 -7.92
N ASN A 170 12.32 -6.58 -7.53
CA ASN A 170 11.28 -5.63 -7.95
C ASN A 170 11.32 -4.32 -7.17
N THR A 171 11.23 -4.34 -5.83
CA THR A 171 11.31 -3.13 -5.01
C THR A 171 12.62 -2.36 -5.24
N PRO A 172 13.81 -2.99 -5.28
CA PRO A 172 15.05 -2.28 -5.62
C PRO A 172 15.05 -1.65 -7.02
N ALA A 173 14.38 -2.26 -8.01
CA ALA A 173 14.26 -1.68 -9.34
C ALA A 173 13.35 -0.44 -9.35
N VAL A 174 12.24 -0.48 -8.60
CA VAL A 174 11.38 0.69 -8.37
C VAL A 174 12.17 1.80 -7.68
N LEU A 175 12.92 1.50 -6.62
CA LEU A 175 13.74 2.48 -5.91
C LEU A 175 14.77 3.17 -6.82
N ARG A 176 15.50 2.40 -7.64
CA ARG A 176 16.46 2.97 -8.61
C ARG A 176 15.78 3.91 -9.60
N ALA A 177 14.59 3.58 -10.09
CA ALA A 177 13.85 4.44 -11.01
C ALA A 177 13.41 5.75 -10.33
N LEU A 178 12.92 5.68 -9.09
CA LEU A 178 12.54 6.86 -8.31
C LEU A 178 13.74 7.75 -7.99
N GLU A 179 14.90 7.14 -7.68
CA GLU A 179 16.16 7.83 -7.42
C GLU A 179 16.67 8.58 -8.66
N GLN A 180 16.65 7.95 -9.84
CA GLN A 180 17.08 8.55 -11.11
C GLN A 180 16.32 9.84 -11.45
N GLU A 181 15.04 9.90 -11.08
CA GLU A 181 14.18 11.08 -11.30
C GLU A 181 14.02 11.91 -10.02
N CYS A 182 14.78 11.63 -8.97
CA CYS A 182 14.80 12.36 -7.70
C CYS A 182 13.42 12.60 -7.08
N VAL A 183 12.51 11.64 -7.25
CA VAL A 183 11.16 11.67 -6.72
C VAL A 183 11.06 10.81 -5.46
N LYS A 184 10.03 11.08 -4.64
CA LYS A 184 9.68 10.29 -3.47
C LYS A 184 8.26 9.73 -3.61
N ALA A 185 7.96 8.73 -2.81
CA ALA A 185 6.75 7.92 -2.89
C ALA A 185 6.35 7.45 -1.49
N ILE A 186 5.18 6.83 -1.39
CA ILE A 186 4.70 6.16 -0.18
C ILE A 186 4.67 4.64 -0.44
N PHE A 187 5.27 3.86 0.44
CA PHE A 187 5.25 2.40 0.39
C PHE A 187 4.38 1.86 1.53
N PHE A 188 3.34 1.10 1.20
CA PHE A 188 2.48 0.42 2.16
C PHE A 188 2.88 -1.05 2.19
N SER A 189 3.76 -1.40 3.13
CA SER A 189 4.36 -2.72 3.17
C SER A 189 3.52 -3.72 3.96
N ILE A 190 3.47 -4.96 3.46
CA ILE A 190 2.90 -6.08 4.21
C ILE A 190 3.90 -6.51 5.29
N GLY A 191 3.43 -6.66 6.52
CA GLY A 191 4.28 -7.01 7.66
C GLY A 191 5.08 -8.30 7.44
N LYS A 192 4.47 -9.37 6.92
CA LYS A 192 5.19 -10.60 6.56
C LYS A 192 6.31 -10.37 5.56
N HIS A 193 6.06 -9.59 4.49
CA HIS A 193 7.08 -9.31 3.49
C HIS A 193 8.24 -8.49 4.07
N ALA A 194 7.93 -7.56 4.98
CA ALA A 194 8.95 -6.84 5.73
C ALA A 194 9.86 -7.78 6.55
N THR A 195 9.33 -8.86 7.12
CA THR A 195 10.15 -9.87 7.83
C THR A 195 10.99 -10.74 6.90
N TYR A 196 10.61 -10.88 5.63
CA TYR A 196 11.37 -11.67 4.65
C TYR A 196 12.54 -10.88 4.06
N TYR A 197 12.35 -9.58 3.82
CA TYR A 197 13.34 -8.71 3.20
C TYR A 197 13.53 -7.39 3.97
N PRO A 198 13.94 -7.43 5.25
CA PRO A 198 14.04 -6.24 6.08
C PRO A 198 15.06 -5.22 5.53
N ASP A 199 16.17 -5.70 4.98
CA ASP A 199 17.21 -4.83 4.39
C ASP A 199 16.70 -4.03 3.19
N ILE A 200 15.80 -4.61 2.38
CA ILE A 200 15.22 -3.90 1.23
C ILE A 200 14.28 -2.80 1.73
N LEU A 201 13.44 -3.10 2.72
CA LEU A 201 12.53 -2.09 3.27
C LEU A 201 13.28 -0.97 3.98
N LYS A 202 14.38 -1.30 4.67
CA LYS A 202 15.27 -0.31 5.26
C LYS A 202 15.87 0.62 4.19
N GLN A 203 16.28 0.11 3.03
CA GLN A 203 16.72 0.94 1.90
C GLN A 203 15.61 1.89 1.40
N VAL A 204 14.35 1.44 1.35
CA VAL A 204 13.21 2.31 1.01
C VAL A 204 13.13 3.49 1.99
N TYR A 205 13.22 3.21 3.29
CA TYR A 205 13.17 4.23 4.33
C TYR A 205 14.37 5.19 4.26
N GLU A 206 15.59 4.66 4.15
CA GLU A 206 16.84 5.44 4.09
C GLU A 206 16.93 6.31 2.82
N ALA A 207 16.31 5.87 1.72
CA ALA A 207 16.15 6.68 0.51
C ALA A 207 15.17 7.86 0.69
N GLY A 208 14.53 7.99 1.84
CA GLY A 208 13.65 9.12 2.20
C GLY A 208 12.24 8.99 1.65
N HIS A 209 11.77 7.76 1.38
CA HIS A 209 10.36 7.52 1.06
C HIS A 209 9.54 7.41 2.36
N SER A 210 8.25 7.72 2.27
CA SER A 210 7.34 7.46 3.39
C SER A 210 7.00 5.98 3.41
N VAL A 211 7.12 5.33 4.56
CA VAL A 211 6.74 3.91 4.70
C VAL A 211 5.60 3.79 5.69
N GLY A 212 4.48 3.26 5.24
CA GLY A 212 3.30 2.91 6.02
C GLY A 212 3.08 1.40 6.10
N SER A 213 1.95 0.99 6.66
CA SER A 213 1.59 -0.43 6.85
C SER A 213 0.41 -0.85 5.97
N HIS A 214 0.43 -2.11 5.53
CA HIS A 214 -0.61 -2.74 4.71
C HIS A 214 -1.09 -4.07 5.30
N THR A 215 -1.38 -4.09 6.61
CA THR A 215 -1.64 -5.29 7.45
C THR A 215 -0.45 -6.22 7.59
N TRP A 216 -0.60 -7.23 8.45
CA TRP A 216 0.40 -8.27 8.66
C TRP A 216 0.46 -9.25 7.48
N SER A 217 -0.69 -9.73 7.02
CA SER A 217 -0.75 -10.85 6.07
C SER A 217 -1.61 -10.62 4.83
N HIS A 218 -2.04 -9.38 4.59
CA HIS A 218 -2.84 -8.97 3.43
C HIS A 218 -4.20 -9.68 3.35
N VAL A 219 -4.80 -9.94 4.51
CA VAL A 219 -6.15 -10.50 4.58
C VAL A 219 -7.21 -9.41 4.39
N ASP A 220 -8.34 -9.81 3.83
CA ASP A 220 -9.53 -8.98 3.73
C ASP A 220 -10.12 -8.74 5.13
N LEU A 221 -9.88 -7.54 5.68
CA LEU A 221 -10.32 -7.19 7.03
C LEU A 221 -11.85 -7.17 7.18
N SER A 222 -12.61 -7.01 6.09
CA SER A 222 -14.08 -7.06 6.17
C SER A 222 -14.62 -8.47 6.47
N LYS A 223 -13.75 -9.49 6.46
CA LYS A 223 -14.08 -10.88 6.80
C LYS A 223 -13.53 -11.30 8.16
N LYS A 224 -13.02 -10.35 8.93
CA LYS A 224 -12.37 -10.57 10.22
C LYS A 224 -13.19 -9.94 11.34
N SER A 225 -13.15 -10.55 12.52
CA SER A 225 -13.68 -9.94 13.75
C SER A 225 -12.87 -8.69 14.11
N PRO A 226 -13.42 -7.73 14.88
CA PRO A 226 -12.70 -6.51 15.28
C PRO A 226 -11.34 -6.78 15.94
N ASP A 227 -11.24 -7.83 16.76
CA ASP A 227 -9.98 -8.21 17.40
C ASP A 227 -8.95 -8.74 16.38
N GLU A 228 -9.37 -9.57 15.43
CA GLU A 228 -8.51 -10.03 14.33
C GLU A 228 -8.09 -8.88 13.42
N GLN A 229 -8.98 -7.90 13.17
CA GLN A 229 -8.65 -6.70 12.39
C GLN A 229 -7.54 -5.91 13.08
N LYS A 230 -7.70 -5.64 14.38
CA LYS A 230 -6.70 -4.96 15.19
C LYS A 230 -5.37 -5.72 15.22
N GLU A 231 -5.41 -7.03 15.38
CA GLU A 231 -4.22 -7.87 15.39
C GLU A 231 -3.47 -7.80 14.06
N GLU A 232 -4.15 -7.87 12.92
CA GLU A 232 -3.54 -7.73 11.60
C GLU A 232 -2.91 -6.35 11.37
N ILE A 233 -3.59 -5.29 11.80
CA ILE A 233 -3.10 -3.91 11.69
C ILE A 233 -1.82 -3.74 12.53
N GLU A 234 -1.87 -4.09 13.81
CA GLU A 234 -0.78 -3.82 14.75
C GLU A 234 0.43 -4.72 14.53
N LYS A 235 0.23 -6.00 14.16
CA LYS A 235 1.34 -6.87 13.74
C LYS A 235 2.02 -6.34 12.48
N GLY A 236 1.24 -5.84 11.52
CA GLY A 236 1.78 -5.19 10.31
C GLY A 236 2.66 -3.99 10.66
N ILE A 237 2.13 -3.06 11.45
CA ILE A 237 2.86 -1.86 11.91
C ILE A 237 4.16 -2.24 12.63
N SER A 238 4.08 -3.19 13.57
CA SER A 238 5.23 -3.60 14.39
C SER A 238 6.32 -4.27 13.55
N ALA A 239 5.95 -5.11 12.58
CA ALA A 239 6.90 -5.77 11.69
C ALA A 239 7.59 -4.81 10.72
N VAL A 240 6.85 -3.86 10.14
CA VAL A 240 7.40 -2.82 9.27
C VAL A 240 8.37 -1.93 10.05
N LYS A 241 8.00 -1.50 11.27
CA LYS A 241 8.89 -0.76 12.18
C LYS A 241 10.16 -1.57 12.49
N GLN A 242 10.02 -2.85 12.83
CA GLN A 242 11.15 -3.71 13.18
C GLN A 242 12.13 -3.88 12.01
N ALA A 243 11.62 -4.11 10.80
CA ALA A 243 12.43 -4.22 9.58
C ALA A 243 13.24 -2.94 9.29
N ILE A 244 12.63 -1.77 9.50
CA ILE A 244 13.29 -0.47 9.28
C ILE A 244 14.25 -0.13 10.44
N GLY A 245 13.90 -0.54 11.66
CA GLY A 245 14.60 -0.16 12.90
C GLY A 245 14.25 1.24 13.42
N MET A 246 13.29 1.93 12.78
CA MET A 246 12.86 3.29 13.13
C MET A 246 11.32 3.39 13.10
N PRO A 247 10.73 4.37 13.81
CA PRO A 247 9.30 4.66 13.68
C PRO A 247 8.89 4.97 12.24
N ILE A 248 7.69 4.52 11.85
CA ILE A 248 7.19 4.59 10.46
C ILE A 248 6.23 5.77 10.27
N ALA A 249 5.86 6.06 9.03
CA ALA A 249 4.83 7.05 8.75
C ALA A 249 3.47 6.58 9.29
N PRO A 250 2.62 7.47 9.85
CA PRO A 250 1.28 7.15 10.37
C PRO A 250 0.27 6.96 9.25
N PHE A 251 0.63 6.17 8.23
CA PHE A 251 -0.15 5.92 7.04
C PHE A 251 -0.48 4.44 6.95
N PHE A 252 -1.73 4.16 6.62
CA PHE A 252 -2.22 2.81 6.43
C PHE A 252 -3.10 2.74 5.19
N ARG A 253 -3.01 1.63 4.47
CA ARG A 253 -3.94 1.30 3.39
C ARG A 253 -4.57 -0.05 3.68
N PHE A 254 -5.87 -0.17 3.46
CA PHE A 254 -6.58 -1.43 3.64
C PHE A 254 -6.37 -2.34 2.42
N PRO A 255 -6.08 -3.64 2.61
CA PRO A 255 -6.07 -4.62 1.52
C PRO A 255 -7.37 -4.57 0.72
N GLN A 256 -7.23 -4.61 -0.61
CA GLN A 256 -8.35 -4.52 -1.56
C GLN A 256 -9.21 -3.25 -1.42
N LEU A 257 -8.69 -2.21 -0.76
CA LEU A 257 -9.41 -0.96 -0.45
C LEU A 257 -10.73 -1.19 0.31
N LYS A 258 -10.81 -2.25 1.11
CA LYS A 258 -12.00 -2.57 1.93
C LYS A 258 -11.84 -1.98 3.32
N HIS A 259 -12.72 -1.03 3.64
CA HIS A 259 -12.66 -0.22 4.85
C HIS A 259 -13.75 -0.62 5.85
N PRO A 260 -13.62 -1.72 6.62
CA PRO A 260 -14.63 -2.08 7.62
C PRO A 260 -14.74 -0.97 8.68
N PRO A 261 -15.96 -0.54 9.06
CA PRO A 261 -16.18 0.63 9.92
C PRO A 261 -15.44 0.56 11.26
N GLU A 262 -15.34 -0.62 11.86
CA GLU A 262 -14.67 -0.85 13.15
C GLU A 262 -13.17 -0.59 13.03
N ALA A 263 -12.53 -1.08 11.96
CA ALA A 263 -11.11 -0.82 11.71
C ALA A 263 -10.84 0.65 11.34
N VAL A 264 -11.74 1.30 10.59
CA VAL A 264 -11.64 2.75 10.29
C VAL A 264 -11.69 3.55 11.60
N THR A 265 -12.64 3.22 12.48
CA THR A 265 -12.77 3.85 13.81
C THR A 265 -11.50 3.64 14.63
N TYR A 266 -10.99 2.40 14.68
CA TYR A 266 -9.77 2.07 15.39
C TYR A 266 -8.54 2.85 14.89
N LEU A 267 -8.37 2.98 13.56
CA LEU A 267 -7.28 3.79 12.99
C LEU A 267 -7.44 5.28 13.31
N GLY A 268 -8.68 5.78 13.41
CA GLY A 268 -8.99 7.12 13.90
C GLY A 268 -8.51 7.36 15.32
N GLU A 269 -8.82 6.44 16.24
CA GLU A 269 -8.34 6.47 17.63
C GLU A 269 -6.81 6.37 17.72
N ARG A 270 -6.18 5.67 16.76
CA ARG A 270 -4.72 5.56 16.64
C ARG A 270 -4.06 6.73 15.90
N ASN A 271 -4.81 7.73 15.45
CA ASN A 271 -4.32 8.86 14.66
C ASN A 271 -3.53 8.41 13.42
N VAL A 272 -4.06 7.42 12.70
CA VAL A 272 -3.45 6.86 11.48
C VAL A 272 -4.26 7.27 10.27
N GLY A 273 -3.63 7.95 9.32
CA GLY A 273 -4.24 8.36 8.06
C GLY A 273 -4.51 7.17 7.14
N ILE A 274 -5.67 7.17 6.49
CA ILE A 274 -6.15 6.05 5.68
C ILE A 274 -6.05 6.42 4.19
N PHE A 275 -5.36 5.60 3.41
CA PHE A 275 -5.13 5.86 1.99
C PHE A 275 -5.96 4.95 1.10
N SER A 276 -6.83 5.56 0.31
CA SER A 276 -7.42 5.00 -0.90
C SER A 276 -6.52 5.31 -2.12
N THR A 277 -7.09 5.27 -3.32
CA THR A 277 -6.47 5.64 -4.59
C THR A 277 -7.39 6.55 -5.41
N ASP A 278 -6.80 7.17 -6.42
CA ASP A 278 -7.46 7.98 -7.46
C ASP A 278 -7.21 7.36 -8.84
N LEU A 279 -6.01 6.79 -9.02
CA LEU A 279 -5.47 6.35 -10.30
C LEU A 279 -4.96 4.91 -10.18
N ASP A 280 -5.86 3.95 -9.99
CA ASP A 280 -5.49 2.53 -9.91
C ASP A 280 -4.93 2.01 -11.24
N SER A 281 -3.66 1.59 -11.20
CA SER A 281 -2.87 1.07 -12.32
C SER A 281 -3.30 -0.34 -12.80
N PHE A 282 -4.05 -1.10 -11.99
CA PHE A 282 -4.41 -2.50 -12.27
C PHE A 282 -3.21 -3.42 -12.61
N ASP A 283 -2.01 -3.06 -12.20
CA ASP A 283 -0.76 -3.80 -12.45
C ASP A 283 -0.73 -5.22 -11.88
N PHE A 284 -1.57 -5.53 -10.88
CA PHE A 284 -1.77 -6.89 -10.40
C PHE A 284 -2.38 -7.81 -11.49
N ARG A 285 -3.17 -7.25 -12.42
CA ARG A 285 -3.75 -7.95 -13.57
C ARG A 285 -2.97 -7.73 -14.87
N ILE A 286 -2.55 -6.49 -15.13
CA ILE A 286 -1.88 -6.10 -16.37
C ILE A 286 -0.39 -6.46 -16.25
N LYS A 287 0.14 -7.29 -17.16
CA LYS A 287 1.55 -7.71 -17.12
C LYS A 287 2.49 -6.87 -17.99
N LYS A 288 1.94 -6.19 -19.00
CA LYS A 288 2.73 -5.40 -19.96
C LYS A 288 2.97 -3.98 -19.42
N PRO A 289 4.23 -3.53 -19.28
CA PRO A 289 4.56 -2.23 -18.67
C PRO A 289 3.93 -1.03 -19.36
N ASP A 290 3.91 -1.01 -20.70
CA ASP A 290 3.29 0.03 -21.52
C ASP A 290 1.79 0.17 -21.26
N GLN A 291 1.08 -0.95 -21.04
CA GLN A 291 -0.34 -0.94 -20.73
C GLN A 291 -0.63 -0.42 -19.32
N ILE A 292 0.26 -0.70 -18.36
CA ILE A 292 0.18 -0.14 -17.01
C ILE A 292 0.31 1.39 -17.08
N VAL A 293 1.35 1.87 -17.78
CA VAL A 293 1.59 3.32 -17.96
C VAL A 293 0.40 3.98 -18.65
N GLN A 294 -0.07 3.42 -19.77
CA GLN A 294 -1.20 3.97 -20.52
C GLN A 294 -2.43 4.12 -19.63
N ARG A 295 -2.74 3.11 -18.82
CA ARG A 295 -3.90 3.15 -17.91
C ARG A 295 -3.77 4.26 -16.87
N VAL A 296 -2.60 4.40 -16.23
CA VAL A 296 -2.36 5.45 -15.24
C VAL A 296 -2.48 6.82 -15.90
N MET A 297 -1.85 7.02 -17.06
CA MET A 297 -1.86 8.30 -17.78
C MET A 297 -3.24 8.68 -18.30
N ASP A 298 -4.06 7.72 -18.75
CA ASP A 298 -5.44 7.99 -19.19
C ASP A 298 -6.33 8.43 -18.04
N LYS A 299 -6.23 7.75 -16.89
CA LYS A 299 -6.92 8.19 -15.67
C LYS A 299 -6.41 9.57 -15.24
N LEU A 300 -5.11 9.80 -15.27
CA LEU A 300 -4.52 11.08 -14.87
C LEU A 300 -4.97 12.23 -15.79
N LYS A 301 -5.05 12.01 -17.10
CA LYS A 301 -5.62 13.00 -18.04
C LYS A 301 -7.09 13.29 -17.76
N LYS A 302 -7.87 12.25 -17.41
CA LYS A 302 -9.30 12.39 -17.09
C LYS A 302 -9.53 13.14 -15.77
N HIS A 303 -8.77 12.83 -14.74
CA HIS A 303 -8.95 13.37 -13.39
C HIS A 303 -8.12 14.63 -13.12
N GLY A 304 -7.07 14.87 -13.91
CA GLY A 304 -6.17 16.02 -13.83
C GLY A 304 -5.11 15.93 -12.72
N LYS A 305 -5.30 15.08 -11.72
CA LYS A 305 -4.43 14.90 -10.54
C LYS A 305 -4.75 13.57 -9.84
N GLY A 306 -3.94 13.17 -8.87
CA GLY A 306 -4.34 12.15 -7.89
C GLY A 306 -3.25 11.27 -7.31
N ILE A 307 -3.68 10.38 -6.42
CA ILE A 307 -2.88 9.33 -5.78
C ILE A 307 -2.89 8.07 -6.68
N VAL A 308 -1.71 7.67 -7.16
CA VAL A 308 -1.51 6.49 -8.00
C VAL A 308 -1.30 5.25 -7.14
N LEU A 309 -2.09 4.20 -7.37
CA LEU A 309 -1.91 2.88 -6.75
C LEU A 309 -1.18 1.94 -7.72
N MET A 310 -0.03 1.43 -7.26
CA MET A 310 0.79 0.41 -7.88
C MET A 310 1.25 -0.59 -6.82
N HIS A 311 1.87 -1.70 -7.21
CA HIS A 311 2.38 -2.72 -6.32
C HIS A 311 3.85 -3.01 -6.65
N ASP A 312 4.79 -2.68 -5.76
CA ASP A 312 6.23 -2.87 -5.99
C ASP A 312 6.69 -4.33 -5.89
N PHE A 313 5.80 -5.21 -5.42
CA PHE A 313 5.95 -6.66 -5.56
C PHE A 313 5.85 -7.14 -7.03
N GLN A 314 5.17 -6.41 -7.91
CA GLN A 314 4.89 -6.88 -9.27
C GLN A 314 6.05 -6.56 -10.24
N HIS A 315 6.46 -7.56 -11.03
CA HIS A 315 7.53 -7.39 -12.03
C HIS A 315 7.16 -6.40 -13.13
N GLY A 316 5.91 -6.42 -13.60
CA GLY A 316 5.42 -5.48 -14.61
C GLY A 316 5.51 -4.03 -14.13
N THR A 317 5.24 -3.78 -12.86
CA THR A 317 5.36 -2.47 -12.22
C THR A 317 6.81 -2.01 -12.16
N ALA A 318 7.74 -2.88 -11.76
CA ALA A 318 9.17 -2.56 -11.74
C ALA A 318 9.69 -2.09 -13.11
N GLN A 319 9.16 -2.65 -14.20
CA GLN A 319 9.47 -2.22 -15.57
C GLN A 319 8.67 -0.98 -16.03
N ALA A 320 7.47 -0.76 -15.48
CA ALA A 320 6.59 0.34 -15.84
C ALA A 320 7.00 1.68 -15.21
N VAL A 321 7.55 1.67 -13.98
CA VAL A 321 7.86 2.90 -13.23
C VAL A 321 8.81 3.85 -14.01
N PRO A 322 9.93 3.40 -14.61
CA PRO A 322 10.78 4.30 -15.40
C PRO A 322 10.01 4.98 -16.56
N LEU A 323 9.15 4.22 -17.25
CA LEU A 323 8.34 4.71 -18.36
C LEU A 323 7.27 5.70 -17.88
N LEU A 324 6.62 5.41 -16.76
CA LEU A 324 5.62 6.29 -16.15
C LEU A 324 6.24 7.62 -15.75
N LEU A 325 7.42 7.61 -15.10
CA LEU A 325 8.10 8.83 -14.70
C LEU A 325 8.50 9.69 -15.91
N ALA A 326 8.94 9.07 -17.00
CA ALA A 326 9.23 9.77 -18.25
C ALA A 326 7.98 10.43 -18.85
N GLU A 327 6.83 9.74 -18.86
CA GLU A 327 5.56 10.30 -19.35
C GLU A 327 5.00 11.40 -18.42
N LEU A 328 5.13 11.26 -17.10
CA LEU A 328 4.77 12.31 -16.15
C LEU A 328 5.59 13.59 -16.40
N LYS A 329 6.90 13.44 -16.56
CA LYS A 329 7.83 14.53 -16.86
C LYS A 329 7.52 15.21 -18.18
N LYS A 330 7.33 14.42 -19.24
CA LYS A 330 6.95 14.92 -20.57
C LYS A 330 5.60 15.65 -20.55
N GLY A 331 4.66 15.18 -19.73
CA GLY A 331 3.35 15.80 -19.55
C GLY A 331 3.34 17.01 -18.61
N GLY A 332 4.46 17.39 -18.01
CA GLY A 332 4.55 18.51 -17.07
C GLY A 332 3.86 18.25 -15.72
N TYR A 333 3.62 16.99 -15.37
CA TYR A 333 3.05 16.60 -14.09
C TYR A 333 4.07 16.77 -12.96
N LYS A 334 3.58 16.95 -11.74
CA LYS A 334 4.37 17.29 -10.56
C LYS A 334 4.22 16.22 -9.50
N VAL A 335 5.33 15.58 -9.11
CA VAL A 335 5.30 14.60 -8.01
C VAL A 335 5.26 15.33 -6.68
N VAL A 336 4.31 14.97 -5.83
CA VAL A 336 4.15 15.47 -4.47
C VAL A 336 4.51 14.34 -3.51
N HIS A 337 5.32 14.66 -2.50
CA HIS A 337 5.68 13.71 -1.44
C HIS A 337 4.89 14.02 -0.18
N MET A 338 4.11 13.06 0.31
CA MET A 338 3.39 13.20 1.57
C MET A 338 4.20 12.59 2.72
N VAL A 339 4.35 13.32 3.81
CA VAL A 339 5.05 12.88 5.02
C VAL A 339 4.13 13.08 6.23
N GLY A 340 4.15 12.17 7.20
CA GLY A 340 3.38 12.35 8.43
C GLY A 340 4.06 13.38 9.34
N ARG A 341 3.27 14.25 9.98
CA ARG A 341 3.77 15.24 10.97
C ARG A 341 4.50 14.56 12.13
N THR A 342 3.95 13.46 12.61
CA THR A 342 4.50 12.67 13.71
C THR A 342 4.63 11.21 13.30
N PRO A 343 5.68 10.49 13.73
CA PRO A 343 5.79 9.08 13.45
C PRO A 343 4.77 8.25 14.22
N LEU A 344 4.39 7.12 13.62
CA LEU A 344 3.53 6.13 14.26
C LEU A 344 4.33 5.29 15.25
N GLN A 345 3.92 5.36 16.51
CA GLN A 345 4.41 4.45 17.55
C GLN A 345 3.67 3.12 17.43
N SER A 346 4.42 2.03 17.35
CA SER A 346 3.88 0.68 17.52
C SER A 346 3.56 0.41 18.99
N LEU A 347 2.76 -0.61 19.25
CA LEU A 347 2.46 -1.04 20.61
C LEU A 347 3.42 -2.14 21.06
N ALA A 348 3.97 -1.98 22.27
CA ALA A 348 5.00 -2.88 22.82
C ALA A 348 4.60 -4.37 22.82
N GLN A 349 3.32 -4.68 23.02
CA GLN A 349 2.85 -6.08 23.02
C GLN A 349 3.01 -6.75 21.64
N TYR A 350 2.81 -6.01 20.55
CA TYR A 350 2.95 -6.55 19.20
C TYR A 350 4.42 -6.53 18.75
N ASP A 351 5.21 -5.54 19.17
CA ASP A 351 6.68 -5.57 19.02
C ASP A 351 7.27 -6.86 19.63
N ALA A 352 6.86 -7.20 20.86
CA ALA A 352 7.30 -8.42 21.53
C ALA A 352 6.87 -9.70 20.79
N MET A 353 5.66 -9.70 20.19
CA MET A 353 5.19 -10.84 19.38
C MET A 353 6.04 -11.03 18.11
N ILE A 354 6.35 -9.96 17.38
CA ILE A 354 7.18 -10.06 16.17
C ILE A 354 8.60 -10.50 16.51
N ALA A 355 9.22 -9.89 17.54
CA ALA A 355 10.57 -10.27 17.99
C ALA A 355 10.69 -11.74 18.45
N LYS A 356 9.61 -12.31 19.02
CA LYS A 356 9.59 -13.73 19.40
C LYS A 356 9.54 -14.65 18.17
N ASN A 357 8.82 -14.26 17.13
CA ASN A 357 8.65 -15.07 15.92
C ASN A 357 9.96 -15.15 15.10
N GLU A 358 10.81 -14.12 15.11
CA GLU A 358 12.14 -14.16 14.48
C GLU A 358 13.13 -15.07 15.22
N LYS A 359 12.95 -15.25 16.53
CA LYS A 359 13.84 -16.08 17.38
C LYS A 359 13.48 -17.56 17.39
N LEU A 360 12.51 -18.01 16.60
CA LEU A 360 12.20 -19.42 16.49
C LEU A 360 13.36 -20.16 15.80
N PRO A 361 13.91 -21.23 16.40
CA PRO A 361 15.07 -21.92 15.86
C PRO A 361 14.74 -22.49 14.47
N THR A 362 15.50 -22.08 13.46
CA THR A 362 15.47 -22.74 12.15
C THR A 362 16.00 -24.16 12.32
N ALA A 363 15.22 -25.16 11.93
CA ALA A 363 15.68 -26.55 11.99
C ALA A 363 17.00 -26.69 11.21
N GLY A 364 18.07 -27.08 11.90
CA GLY A 364 19.39 -27.30 11.29
C GLY A 364 20.39 -26.15 11.39
N ALA A 365 20.06 -25.00 12.01
CA ALA A 365 20.94 -23.83 12.13
C ALA A 365 22.29 -24.06 12.86
N GLY A 366 22.51 -25.24 13.44
CA GLY A 366 23.77 -25.64 14.09
C GLY A 366 24.47 -26.84 13.45
N ARG A 367 23.95 -27.42 12.37
CA ARG A 367 24.55 -28.57 11.70
C ARG A 367 25.28 -28.11 10.43
N PRO A 368 26.61 -28.35 10.30
CA PRO A 368 27.30 -28.03 9.06
C PRO A 368 26.69 -28.82 7.89
N THR A 369 26.62 -28.22 6.69
CA THR A 369 26.02 -28.85 5.50
C THR A 369 26.58 -30.24 5.23
N SER A 370 27.89 -30.45 5.45
CA SER A 370 28.56 -31.75 5.32
C SER A 370 28.06 -32.84 6.29
N SER A 371 27.41 -32.46 7.39
CA SER A 371 26.79 -33.40 8.34
C SER A 371 25.35 -33.78 7.97
N VAL A 372 24.77 -33.09 6.99
CA VAL A 372 23.38 -33.29 6.52
C VAL A 372 23.37 -33.82 5.09
N VAL A 373 24.34 -33.38 4.28
CA VAL A 373 24.46 -33.67 2.85
C VAL A 373 25.82 -34.31 2.62
N ARG A 374 25.80 -35.54 2.09
CA ARG A 374 27.00 -36.26 1.64
C ARG A 374 26.76 -36.75 0.22
N THR A 375 27.73 -36.53 -0.66
CA THR A 375 27.76 -37.14 -1.99
C THR A 375 28.00 -38.64 -1.86
N ILE A 376 27.10 -39.46 -2.41
CA ILE A 376 27.16 -40.94 -2.36
C ILE A 376 27.63 -41.58 -3.67
N GLY A 377 28.18 -40.78 -4.60
CA GLY A 377 28.79 -41.22 -5.85
C GLY A 377 29.10 -40.03 -6.76
N GLU A 378 30.21 -40.12 -7.50
CA GLU A 378 30.58 -39.25 -8.62
C GLU A 378 30.64 -40.05 -9.92
#